data_AF-A0A7L2Z1H6-F1
#
_entry.id   AF-A0A7L2Z1H6-F1
#
_cell.length_a   1.000
_cell.length_b   1.000
_cell.length_c   1.000
_cell.angle_alpha   90.00
_cell.angle_beta   90.00
_cell.angle_gamma   90.00
#
_symmetry.space_group_name_H-M   'P 1'
#
loop_
_entity.id
_entity.type
_entity.pdbx_description
1 polymer ?
#
loop_
_entity_poly.entity_id
_entity_poly.type
_entity_poly.pdbx_seq_one_letter_code
_entity_poly.pdbx_strand_id
1 'polypeptide(L)'
;PSLPHLLQNIVSKHSSQFRGNAQHDALEFLLWLLDRMHQDLGAASPAQQTHHREEEVGAAHPGSCSPPPAQHPREQSFVQSHFQAQYRSSLTCPHCLKQSNTFDPFLCISLPIPLRQTRALNVTLVLQCERRRFVRVGLAVPLLGTVAELREMVAREGHIPPEQVILAEVSPRGFLRSLGDTEELGAAGEGAPLYAFQPPPARRAGCPRSLPASPGAAQRPPPATRSSDCLHPGTGSRILLLLCNTVGDGPHLARFGPPLVLREERGISWEQLQQSILAQLRVLLRGEVRAQGVGALFRIRLAGGSAPCAYLSPQDPRPLCHPAIDRALQLSEAGGPPHVKLTVEWDMSTKERLFGDIQEEVVQDAESVRLQQQAHRQQYSCTLDECFQLYTKEEQVPP
;
A
#
# COMPACT_ATOMS: atom_id res chain seq x y z
N PRO A 1 -22.02 46.23 -30.11
CA PRO A 1 -22.33 45.04 -29.29
C PRO A 1 -21.11 44.12 -29.19
N SER A 2 -20.74 43.66 -27.99
CA SER A 2 -19.63 42.72 -27.85
C SER A 2 -19.96 41.41 -28.58
N LEU A 3 -18.94 40.79 -29.21
CA LEU A 3 -19.05 39.53 -29.94
C LEU A 3 -19.87 38.43 -29.19
N PRO A 4 -19.73 38.29 -27.85
CA PRO A 4 -20.49 37.31 -27.07
C PRO A 4 -22.01 37.55 -27.08
N HIS A 5 -22.48 38.80 -27.01
CA HIS A 5 -23.92 39.09 -27.03
C HIS A 5 -24.55 38.81 -28.40
N LEU A 6 -23.79 39.01 -29.48
CA LEU A 6 -24.26 38.72 -30.82
C LEU A 6 -24.41 37.20 -31.04
N LEU A 7 -23.42 36.42 -30.57
CA LEU A 7 -23.48 34.96 -30.59
C LEU A 7 -24.65 34.44 -29.75
N GLN A 8 -24.82 34.93 -28.52
CA GLN A 8 -25.90 34.54 -27.62
C GLN A 8 -27.29 34.79 -28.24
N ASN A 9 -27.46 35.94 -28.92
CA ASN A 9 -28.70 36.28 -29.62
C ASN A 9 -29.00 35.33 -30.79
N ILE A 10 -27.98 34.89 -31.53
CA ILE A 10 -28.14 33.92 -32.62
C ILE A 10 -28.49 32.56 -32.04
N VAL A 11 -27.72 32.07 -31.07
CA VAL A 11 -27.95 30.79 -30.40
C VAL A 11 -29.39 30.70 -29.84
N SER A 12 -29.83 31.74 -29.14
CA SER A 12 -31.18 31.84 -28.55
C SER A 12 -32.32 31.78 -29.59
N LYS A 13 -32.05 32.13 -30.85
CA LYS A 13 -33.02 32.02 -31.95
C LYS A 13 -33.12 30.59 -32.48
N HIS A 14 -31.99 29.89 -32.60
CA HIS A 14 -31.91 28.56 -33.22
C HIS A 14 -32.12 27.40 -32.23
N SER A 15 -32.03 27.66 -30.93
CA SER A 15 -32.34 26.68 -29.89
C SER A 15 -32.93 27.36 -28.65
N SER A 16 -34.11 26.90 -28.24
CA SER A 16 -34.78 27.42 -27.05
C SER A 16 -34.09 27.02 -25.74
N GLN A 17 -33.32 25.93 -25.74
CA GLN A 17 -32.67 25.39 -24.53
C GLN A 17 -31.51 26.26 -24.03
N PHE A 18 -30.93 27.08 -24.91
CA PHE A 18 -29.82 28.00 -24.60
C PHE A 18 -30.30 29.47 -24.46
N ARG A 19 -31.59 29.69 -24.22
CA ARG A 19 -32.15 31.04 -23.99
C ARG A 19 -31.89 31.50 -22.56
N GLY A 20 -31.59 32.79 -22.42
CA GLY A 20 -31.36 33.43 -21.13
C GLY A 20 -29.89 33.42 -20.73
N ASN A 21 -29.63 33.61 -19.44
CA ASN A 21 -28.28 33.76 -18.86
C ASN A 21 -27.96 32.64 -17.87
N ALA A 22 -28.57 31.46 -18.02
CA ALA A 22 -28.26 30.30 -17.20
C ALA A 22 -26.86 29.75 -17.54
N GLN A 23 -26.27 29.01 -16.61
CA GLN A 23 -25.08 28.21 -16.92
C GLN A 23 -25.49 26.99 -17.74
N HIS A 24 -24.71 26.69 -18.78
CA HIS A 24 -24.95 25.57 -19.70
C HIS A 24 -23.70 24.69 -19.76
N ASP A 25 -23.90 23.40 -20.03
CA ASP A 25 -22.79 22.47 -20.26
C ASP A 25 -22.10 22.80 -21.59
N ALA A 26 -20.79 23.01 -21.56
CA ALA A 26 -20.01 23.42 -22.73
C ALA A 26 -19.92 22.32 -23.79
N LEU A 27 -19.90 21.05 -23.38
CA LEU A 27 -19.89 19.91 -24.30
C LEU A 27 -21.25 19.78 -25.00
N GLU A 28 -22.35 19.91 -24.25
CA GLU A 28 -23.70 19.90 -24.82
C GLU A 28 -23.86 21.01 -25.87
N PHE A 29 -23.43 22.23 -25.52
CA PHE A 29 -23.47 23.37 -26.44
C PHE A 29 -22.64 23.13 -27.71
N LEU A 30 -21.41 22.59 -27.56
CA LEU A 30 -20.53 22.31 -28.70
C LEU A 30 -21.13 21.24 -29.62
N LEU A 31 -21.65 20.14 -29.06
CA LEU A 31 -22.27 19.08 -29.85
C LEU A 31 -23.50 19.58 -30.62
N TRP A 32 -24.34 20.39 -29.97
CA TRP A 32 -25.47 21.05 -30.64
C TRP A 32 -25.00 21.95 -31.78
N LEU A 33 -23.96 22.75 -31.56
CA LEU A 33 -23.42 23.65 -32.58
C LEU A 33 -22.86 22.87 -33.78
N LEU A 34 -22.11 21.80 -33.52
CA LEU A 34 -21.57 20.93 -34.57
C LEU A 34 -22.70 20.24 -35.36
N ASP A 35 -23.77 19.80 -34.70
CA ASP A 35 -24.94 19.23 -35.37
C ASP A 35 -25.65 20.27 -36.27
N ARG A 36 -25.82 21.50 -35.79
CA ARG A 36 -26.36 22.60 -36.61
C ARG A 36 -25.49 22.92 -37.81
N MET A 37 -24.18 23.03 -37.61
CA MET A 37 -23.24 23.24 -38.72
C MET A 37 -23.24 22.07 -39.71
N HIS A 38 -23.35 20.83 -39.21
CA HIS A 38 -23.44 19.64 -40.04
C HIS A 38 -24.67 19.68 -40.94
N GLN A 39 -25.84 20.01 -40.39
CA GLN A 39 -27.10 20.14 -41.12
C GLN A 39 -27.05 21.26 -42.15
N ASP A 40 -26.65 22.47 -41.74
CA ASP A 40 -26.70 23.66 -42.59
C ASP A 40 -25.65 23.62 -43.73
N LEU A 41 -24.45 23.08 -43.46
CA LEU A 41 -23.40 22.95 -44.48
C LEU A 41 -23.54 21.68 -45.33
N GLY A 42 -24.15 20.62 -44.80
CA GLY A 42 -24.41 19.37 -45.53
C GLY A 42 -25.60 19.48 -46.48
N ALA A 43 -26.66 20.20 -46.11
CA ALA A 43 -27.86 20.39 -46.92
C ALA A 43 -27.65 21.29 -48.15
N ALA A 44 -26.55 22.04 -48.20
CA ALA A 44 -26.18 22.86 -49.36
C ALA A 44 -25.56 22.04 -50.51
N SER A 45 -25.26 20.74 -50.32
CA SER A 45 -24.84 19.85 -51.42
C SER A 45 -26.08 19.40 -52.23
N PRO A 46 -26.22 19.77 -53.52
CA PRO A 46 -27.47 19.54 -54.27
C PRO A 46 -27.76 18.07 -54.64
N ALA A 47 -26.91 17.11 -54.25
CA ALA A 47 -26.95 15.75 -54.79
C ALA A 47 -27.95 14.80 -54.11
N GLN A 48 -28.59 15.19 -52.99
CA GLN A 48 -29.47 14.29 -52.23
C GLN A 48 -30.97 14.39 -52.56
N GLN A 49 -31.41 15.38 -53.33
CA GLN A 49 -32.85 15.58 -53.58
C GLN A 49 -33.41 14.76 -54.75
N THR A 50 -32.59 14.06 -55.54
CA THR A 50 -33.04 13.45 -56.82
C THR A 50 -33.22 11.93 -56.83
N HIS A 51 -33.03 11.20 -55.73
CA HIS A 51 -33.16 9.72 -55.72
C HIS A 51 -34.33 9.14 -54.92
N HIS A 52 -35.43 9.90 -54.77
CA HIS A 52 -36.75 9.33 -54.52
C HIS A 52 -37.58 9.33 -55.80
N ARG A 53 -37.23 8.44 -56.74
CA ARG A 53 -38.15 8.04 -57.80
C ARG A 53 -37.97 6.54 -58.03
N GLU A 54 -39.10 5.86 -57.89
CA GLU A 54 -39.31 4.42 -57.99
C GLU A 54 -38.70 3.86 -59.27
N GLU A 55 -38.02 2.72 -59.20
CA GLU A 55 -37.99 1.78 -60.32
C GLU A 55 -37.92 0.34 -59.79
N GLU A 56 -38.98 -0.39 -60.12
CA GLU A 56 -39.22 -1.78 -59.83
C GLU A 56 -38.30 -2.71 -60.63
N VAL A 57 -38.05 -3.85 -59.98
CA VAL A 57 -37.50 -5.13 -60.42
C VAL A 57 -37.77 -5.51 -61.89
N GLY A 58 -36.70 -5.88 -62.62
CA GLY A 58 -36.77 -6.63 -63.88
C GLY A 58 -35.48 -7.41 -64.14
N ALA A 59 -35.57 -8.73 -64.20
CA ALA A 59 -34.47 -9.69 -64.15
C ALA A 59 -33.72 -9.93 -65.48
N ALA A 60 -32.43 -10.29 -65.37
CA ALA A 60 -31.85 -11.58 -65.82
C ALA A 60 -30.53 -11.51 -66.62
N HIS A 61 -29.57 -12.31 -66.13
CA HIS A 61 -28.49 -13.04 -66.83
C HIS A 61 -27.07 -12.43 -67.03
N PRO A 62 -26.04 -13.31 -67.07
CA PRO A 62 -24.81 -13.16 -66.31
C PRO A 62 -23.58 -12.89 -67.20
N GLY A 63 -22.54 -12.30 -66.60
CA GLY A 63 -21.22 -12.24 -67.21
C GLY A 63 -20.71 -10.82 -67.37
N SER A 64 -20.21 -10.24 -66.28
CA SER A 64 -19.16 -9.23 -66.33
C SER A 64 -18.59 -9.04 -64.93
N CYS A 65 -17.31 -9.39 -64.75
CA CYS A 65 -16.50 -8.89 -63.64
C CYS A 65 -16.23 -7.41 -63.87
N SER A 66 -17.16 -6.56 -63.44
CA SER A 66 -16.87 -5.16 -63.13
C SER A 66 -16.73 -5.03 -61.62
N PRO A 67 -15.67 -4.37 -61.10
CA PRO A 67 -15.63 -4.02 -59.68
C PRO A 67 -16.90 -3.21 -59.35
N PRO A 68 -17.45 -3.31 -58.12
CA PRO A 68 -18.51 -2.39 -57.72
C PRO A 68 -17.99 -0.98 -57.97
N PRO A 69 -18.80 -0.06 -58.55
CA PRO A 69 -18.34 1.31 -58.71
C PRO A 69 -17.91 1.77 -57.33
N ALA A 70 -16.65 2.21 -57.23
CA ALA A 70 -16.15 2.88 -56.05
C ALA A 70 -17.24 3.88 -55.65
N GLN A 71 -17.86 3.63 -54.49
CA GLN A 71 -18.82 4.56 -53.92
C GLN A 71 -18.07 5.88 -53.89
N HIS A 72 -18.45 6.79 -54.80
CA HIS A 72 -17.89 8.12 -54.83
C HIS A 72 -17.99 8.65 -53.40
N PRO A 73 -16.94 9.28 -52.84
CA PRO A 73 -17.01 9.79 -51.48
C PRO A 73 -18.23 10.69 -51.43
N ARG A 74 -19.28 10.24 -50.73
CA ARG A 74 -20.40 11.12 -50.38
C ARG A 74 -19.73 12.32 -49.75
N GLU A 75 -19.96 13.51 -50.30
CA GLU A 75 -19.29 14.73 -49.84
C GLU A 75 -19.42 14.82 -48.32
N GLN A 76 -18.32 14.53 -47.62
CA GLN A 76 -18.32 14.50 -46.17
C GLN A 76 -18.43 15.94 -45.73
N SER A 77 -19.45 16.27 -44.94
CA SER A 77 -19.60 17.63 -44.42
C SER A 77 -18.31 18.07 -43.71
N PHE A 78 -18.10 19.39 -43.59
CA PHE A 78 -16.98 19.95 -42.83
C PHE A 78 -16.85 19.32 -41.42
N VAL A 79 -17.98 19.10 -40.75
CA VAL A 79 -18.02 18.48 -39.42
C VAL A 79 -17.55 17.04 -39.45
N GLN A 80 -18.01 16.24 -40.41
CA GLN A 80 -17.57 14.85 -40.57
C GLN A 80 -16.08 14.72 -40.90
N SER A 81 -15.55 15.61 -41.74
CA SER A 81 -14.14 15.55 -42.15
C SER A 81 -13.16 15.99 -41.07
N HIS A 82 -13.56 16.90 -40.16
CA HIS A 82 -12.64 17.49 -39.18
C HIS A 82 -12.90 17.08 -37.73
N PHE A 83 -14.13 16.74 -37.38
CA PHE A 83 -14.53 16.47 -35.99
C PHE A 83 -15.03 15.04 -35.76
N GLN A 84 -15.37 14.30 -36.81
CA GLN A 84 -15.82 12.92 -36.67
C GLN A 84 -14.64 11.95 -36.78
N ALA A 85 -14.60 11.01 -35.85
CA ALA A 85 -13.73 9.84 -35.88
C ALA A 85 -14.59 8.57 -35.92
N GLN A 86 -13.95 7.40 -36.05
CA GLN A 86 -14.63 6.11 -36.12
C GLN A 86 -13.95 5.09 -35.21
N TYR A 87 -14.72 4.39 -34.39
CA TYR A 87 -14.26 3.18 -33.71
C TYR A 87 -14.18 2.05 -34.72
N ARG A 88 -13.16 1.20 -34.60
CA ARG A 88 -13.08 -0.07 -35.34
C ARG A 88 -13.13 -1.21 -34.34
N SER A 89 -14.28 -1.87 -34.24
CA SER A 89 -14.40 -3.14 -33.50
C SER A 89 -14.09 -4.30 -34.44
N SER A 90 -13.22 -5.22 -34.03
CA SER A 90 -12.79 -6.37 -34.82
C SER A 90 -13.11 -7.65 -34.06
N LEU A 91 -13.99 -8.48 -34.60
CA LEU A 91 -14.29 -9.81 -34.05
C LEU A 91 -13.71 -10.88 -34.96
N THR A 92 -12.94 -11.81 -34.40
CA THR A 92 -12.37 -12.94 -35.15
C THR A 92 -12.98 -14.24 -34.64
N CYS A 93 -13.63 -15.00 -35.53
CA CYS A 93 -14.15 -16.31 -35.17
C CYS A 93 -13.01 -17.31 -34.94
N PRO A 94 -12.94 -18.00 -33.79
CA PRO A 94 -11.84 -18.92 -33.49
C PRO A 94 -11.86 -20.21 -34.33
N HIS A 95 -13.00 -20.57 -34.93
CA HIS A 95 -13.14 -21.80 -35.71
C HIS A 95 -12.83 -21.65 -37.19
N CYS A 96 -13.27 -20.55 -37.82
CA CYS A 96 -13.08 -20.32 -39.25
C CYS A 96 -12.12 -19.17 -39.56
N LEU A 97 -11.58 -18.50 -38.54
CA LEU A 97 -10.64 -17.37 -38.63
C LEU A 97 -11.16 -16.18 -39.45
N LYS A 98 -12.48 -16.14 -39.71
CA LYS A 98 -13.12 -15.01 -40.39
C LYS A 98 -13.19 -13.82 -39.44
N GLN A 99 -12.66 -12.70 -39.88
CA GLN A 99 -12.73 -11.42 -39.17
C GLN A 99 -13.92 -10.60 -39.69
N SER A 100 -14.75 -10.10 -38.78
CA SER A 100 -15.76 -9.08 -39.06
C SER A 100 -15.35 -7.77 -38.37
N ASN A 101 -15.36 -6.68 -39.13
CA ASN A 101 -15.08 -5.34 -38.59
C ASN A 101 -16.37 -4.51 -38.62
N THR A 102 -16.67 -3.83 -37.50
CA THR A 102 -17.73 -2.84 -37.40
C THR A 102 -17.09 -1.46 -37.20
N PHE A 103 -17.58 -0.45 -37.93
CA PHE A 103 -17.09 0.92 -37.88
C PHE A 103 -18.17 1.86 -37.37
N ASP A 104 -18.00 2.38 -36.16
CA ASP A 104 -19.01 3.22 -35.50
C ASP A 104 -18.50 4.67 -35.39
N PRO A 105 -19.16 5.65 -36.03
CA PRO A 105 -18.72 7.04 -35.99
C PRO A 105 -19.00 7.70 -34.64
N PHE A 106 -18.11 8.62 -34.22
CA PHE A 106 -18.28 9.42 -33.00
C PHE A 106 -17.73 10.85 -33.17
N LEU A 107 -18.27 11.79 -32.39
CA LEU A 107 -17.83 13.20 -32.34
C LEU A 107 -17.12 13.56 -31.02
N CYS A 108 -17.33 12.76 -29.97
CA CYS A 108 -16.71 12.93 -28.68
C CYS A 108 -16.43 11.58 -28.03
N ILE A 109 -15.41 11.53 -27.17
CA ILE A 109 -15.04 10.36 -26.39
C ILE A 109 -14.96 10.77 -24.92
N SER A 110 -15.57 9.97 -24.05
CA SER A 110 -15.44 10.12 -22.61
C SER A 110 -14.30 9.24 -22.12
N LEU A 111 -13.20 9.86 -21.70
CA LEU A 111 -12.03 9.13 -21.22
C LEU A 111 -12.05 9.00 -19.69
N PRO A 112 -11.73 7.81 -19.14
CA PRO A 112 -11.56 7.65 -17.71
C PRO A 112 -10.32 8.43 -17.26
N ILE A 113 -10.44 9.17 -16.17
CA ILE A 113 -9.29 9.82 -15.52
C ILE A 113 -8.60 8.78 -14.64
N PRO A 114 -7.32 8.43 -14.90
CA PRO A 114 -6.56 7.57 -14.02
C PRO A 114 -6.66 8.06 -12.57
N LEU A 115 -6.94 7.16 -11.64
CA LEU A 115 -6.95 7.49 -10.22
C LEU A 115 -5.62 7.04 -9.60
N ARG A 116 -5.11 7.83 -8.66
CA ARG A 116 -3.93 7.47 -7.88
C ARG A 116 -4.17 6.12 -7.18
N GLN A 117 -3.34 5.14 -7.49
CA GLN A 117 -3.45 3.76 -6.97
C GLN A 117 -2.66 3.54 -5.66
N THR A 118 -2.01 4.58 -5.14
CA THR A 118 -1.19 4.51 -3.93
C THR A 118 -1.58 5.58 -2.90
N ARG A 119 -1.31 5.31 -1.63
CA ARG A 119 -1.32 6.31 -0.55
C ARG A 119 0.04 6.42 0.11
N ALA A 120 0.32 7.57 0.70
CA ALA A 120 1.50 7.75 1.54
C ALA A 120 1.26 7.08 2.91
N LEU A 121 2.17 6.20 3.32
CA LEU A 121 2.15 5.55 4.63
C LEU A 121 3.51 5.76 5.31
N ASN A 122 3.48 6.22 6.56
CA ASN A 122 4.68 6.34 7.38
C ASN A 122 4.84 5.09 8.24
N VAL A 123 6.03 4.49 8.21
CA VAL A 123 6.38 3.31 9.01
C VAL A 123 7.60 3.61 9.86
N THR A 124 7.54 3.31 11.15
CA THR A 124 8.70 3.45 12.05
C THR A 124 9.51 2.16 12.07
N LEU A 125 10.71 2.20 11.53
CA LEU A 125 11.67 1.09 11.57
C LEU A 125 12.35 1.04 12.94
N VAL A 126 12.30 -0.14 13.57
CA VAL A 126 13.03 -0.46 14.79
C VAL A 126 14.16 -1.42 14.44
N LEU A 127 15.35 -0.85 14.25
CA LEU A 127 16.54 -1.55 13.75
C LEU A 127 17.48 -1.96 14.89
N GLN A 128 18.34 -2.94 14.61
CA GLN A 128 19.41 -3.35 15.53
C GLN A 128 20.68 -2.48 15.41
N CYS A 129 20.65 -1.42 14.61
CA CYS A 129 21.78 -0.54 14.36
C CYS A 129 21.82 0.63 15.37
N GLU A 130 22.91 0.75 16.12
CA GLU A 130 23.11 1.78 17.16
C GLU A 130 22.89 3.22 16.65
N ARG A 131 23.32 3.53 15.42
CA ARG A 131 23.22 4.90 14.85
C ARG A 131 21.84 5.25 14.28
N ARG A 132 21.04 4.23 13.93
CA ARG A 132 19.75 4.38 13.24
C ARG A 132 18.72 3.44 13.85
N ARG A 133 18.64 3.43 15.18
CA ARG A 133 17.81 2.47 15.91
C ARG A 133 16.32 2.68 15.66
N PHE A 134 15.90 3.94 15.52
CA PHE A 134 14.52 4.34 15.24
C PHE A 134 14.50 5.34 14.10
N VAL A 135 13.96 4.93 12.94
CA VAL A 135 13.87 5.78 11.76
C VAL A 135 12.46 5.66 11.18
N ARG A 136 11.80 6.77 10.92
CA ARG A 136 10.50 6.78 10.22
C ARG A 136 10.74 6.93 8.73
N VAL A 137 10.16 6.04 7.94
CA VAL A 137 10.26 6.05 6.49
C VAL A 137 8.89 6.29 5.88
N GLY A 138 8.87 6.96 4.72
CA GLY A 138 7.64 7.21 3.96
C GLY A 138 7.56 6.27 2.77
N LEU A 139 6.45 5.56 2.62
CA LEU A 139 6.21 4.60 1.54
C LEU A 139 4.99 5.01 0.72
N ALA A 140 5.06 4.82 -0.60
CA ALA A 140 3.90 4.90 -1.49
C ALA A 140 3.28 3.50 -1.61
N VAL A 141 2.34 3.19 -0.72
CA VAL A 141 1.76 1.85 -0.64
C VAL A 141 0.54 1.71 -1.54
N PRO A 142 0.35 0.57 -2.22
CA PRO A 142 -0.83 0.32 -3.05
C PRO A 142 -2.12 0.35 -2.21
N LEU A 143 -3.18 0.96 -2.77
CA LEU A 143 -4.49 1.05 -2.11
C LEU A 143 -5.17 -0.32 -1.97
N LEU A 144 -5.00 -1.18 -2.98
CA LEU A 144 -5.60 -2.53 -3.06
C LEU A 144 -4.55 -3.63 -2.87
N GLY A 145 -3.48 -3.35 -2.12
CA GLY A 145 -2.40 -4.29 -1.85
C GLY A 145 -2.58 -5.10 -0.58
N THR A 146 -1.57 -5.93 -0.29
CA THR A 146 -1.51 -6.77 0.90
C THR A 146 -0.42 -6.34 1.88
N VAL A 147 -0.52 -6.78 3.12
CA VAL A 147 0.54 -6.57 4.12
C VAL A 147 1.85 -7.27 3.71
N ALA A 148 1.80 -8.36 2.94
CA ALA A 148 3.00 -8.99 2.39
C ALA A 148 3.80 -8.03 1.50
N GLU A 149 3.12 -7.29 0.62
CA GLU A 149 3.75 -6.27 -0.24
C GLU A 149 4.35 -5.13 0.58
N LEU A 150 3.64 -4.68 1.61
CA LEU A 150 4.16 -3.70 2.56
C LEU A 150 5.43 -4.21 3.27
N ARG A 151 5.44 -5.49 3.67
CA ARG A 151 6.61 -6.11 4.32
C ARG A 151 7.82 -6.07 3.42
N GLU A 152 7.66 -6.40 2.14
CA GLU A 152 8.71 -6.30 1.12
C GLU A 152 9.21 -4.86 0.92
N MET A 153 8.30 -3.89 0.86
CA MET A 153 8.65 -2.47 0.73
C MET A 153 9.46 -1.97 1.93
N VAL A 154 9.01 -2.30 3.14
CA VAL A 154 9.68 -1.96 4.41
C VAL A 154 11.04 -2.64 4.51
N ALA A 155 11.12 -3.92 4.14
CA ALA A 155 12.35 -4.71 4.12
C ALA A 155 13.42 -4.07 3.24
N ARG A 156 13.02 -3.65 2.03
CA ARG A 156 13.90 -2.96 1.08
C ARG A 156 14.41 -1.62 1.62
N GLU A 157 13.52 -0.80 2.17
CA GLU A 157 13.86 0.53 2.72
C GLU A 157 14.75 0.41 3.98
N GLY A 158 14.50 -0.60 4.82
CA GLY A 158 15.26 -0.86 6.04
C GLY A 158 16.54 -1.68 5.84
N HIS A 159 16.79 -2.20 4.63
CA HIS A 159 17.83 -3.20 4.35
C HIS A 159 17.76 -4.42 5.28
N ILE A 160 16.55 -4.90 5.55
CA ILE A 160 16.25 -6.09 6.36
C ILE A 160 15.73 -7.18 5.42
N PRO A 161 16.05 -8.47 5.62
CA PRO A 161 15.34 -9.55 4.93
C PRO A 161 13.83 -9.51 5.24
N PRO A 162 12.93 -9.66 4.24
CA PRO A 162 11.48 -9.62 4.46
C PRO A 162 10.98 -10.58 5.53
N GLU A 163 11.59 -11.77 5.62
CA GLU A 163 11.28 -12.82 6.60
C GLU A 163 11.70 -12.45 8.02
N GLN A 164 12.45 -11.37 8.19
CA GLN A 164 12.85 -10.82 9.48
C GLN A 164 12.10 -9.53 9.82
N VAL A 165 11.12 -9.10 9.02
CA VAL A 165 10.32 -7.92 9.36
C VAL A 165 9.11 -8.37 10.17
N ILE A 166 8.90 -7.79 11.35
CA ILE A 166 7.65 -7.93 12.11
C ILE A 166 6.90 -6.61 12.03
N LEU A 167 5.65 -6.63 11.54
CA LEU A 167 4.81 -5.45 11.42
C LEU A 167 3.79 -5.42 12.56
N ALA A 168 3.70 -4.30 13.27
CA ALA A 168 2.72 -4.15 14.35
C ALA A 168 2.26 -2.69 14.52
N GLU A 169 0.99 -2.55 14.86
CA GLU A 169 0.37 -1.28 15.20
C GLU A 169 0.51 -1.03 16.71
N VAL A 170 1.11 0.10 17.07
CA VAL A 170 1.40 0.46 18.45
C VAL A 170 0.78 1.81 18.77
N SER A 171 -0.12 1.82 19.74
CA SER A 171 -0.79 3.03 20.21
C SER A 171 0.01 3.72 21.33
N PRO A 172 -0.36 4.95 21.71
CA PRO A 172 0.11 5.58 22.94
C PRO A 172 -0.22 4.79 24.22
N ARG A 173 -1.05 3.74 24.17
CA ARG A 173 -1.37 2.85 25.29
C ARG A 173 -0.69 1.47 25.21
N GLY A 174 0.11 1.21 24.16
CA GLY A 174 0.81 -0.06 23.94
C GLY A 174 0.41 -0.77 22.64
N PHE A 175 0.85 -2.03 22.50
CA PHE A 175 0.55 -2.84 21.31
C PHE A 175 -0.94 -3.06 21.10
N LEU A 176 -1.41 -2.80 19.89
CA LEU A 176 -2.77 -3.14 19.46
C LEU A 176 -2.78 -4.54 18.84
N ARG A 177 -2.07 -4.69 17.72
CA ARG A 177 -2.04 -5.94 16.94
C ARG A 177 -0.77 -6.05 16.11
N SER A 178 -0.49 -7.26 15.66
CA SER A 178 0.52 -7.54 14.63
C SER A 178 -0.21 -7.71 13.30
N LEU A 179 0.44 -7.42 12.18
CA LEU A 179 -0.16 -7.56 10.86
C LEU A 179 0.34 -8.83 10.15
N GLY A 180 -0.62 -9.64 9.71
CA GLY A 180 -0.42 -10.85 8.93
C GLY A 180 -0.41 -10.57 7.43
N ASP A 181 0.35 -11.38 6.67
CA ASP A 181 0.61 -11.16 5.24
C ASP A 181 -0.64 -11.18 4.35
N THR A 182 -1.68 -11.92 4.76
CA THR A 182 -2.93 -12.04 4.02
C THR A 182 -3.89 -10.87 4.24
N GLU A 183 -3.58 -9.97 5.17
CA GLU A 183 -4.42 -8.81 5.45
C GLU A 183 -4.32 -7.75 4.35
N GLU A 184 -5.42 -7.04 4.13
CA GLU A 184 -5.49 -5.91 3.21
C GLU A 184 -4.74 -4.70 3.75
N LEU A 185 -4.01 -4.03 2.88
CA LEU A 185 -3.15 -2.91 3.23
C LEU A 185 -3.92 -1.60 3.50
N GLY A 186 -5.16 -1.50 3.02
CA GLY A 186 -5.99 -0.29 3.13
C GLY A 186 -6.09 0.21 4.57
N ALA A 187 -6.44 -0.67 5.50
CA ALA A 187 -6.65 -0.31 6.91
C ALA A 187 -5.35 -0.14 7.73
N ALA A 188 -4.21 -0.64 7.24
CA ALA A 188 -2.98 -0.67 8.00
C ALA A 188 -2.45 0.75 8.29
N GLY A 189 -2.21 1.08 9.55
CA GLY A 189 -1.63 2.37 9.92
C GLY A 189 -2.57 3.57 9.81
N GLU A 190 -3.87 3.37 9.57
CA GLU A 190 -4.87 4.46 9.62
C GLU A 190 -5.30 4.79 11.06
N GLY A 191 -5.48 3.75 11.90
CA GLY A 191 -5.95 3.90 13.28
C GLY A 191 -4.84 4.08 14.32
N ALA A 192 -3.61 3.67 14.01
CA ALA A 192 -2.48 3.75 14.91
C ALA A 192 -1.14 3.78 14.17
N PRO A 193 -0.08 4.35 14.76
CA PRO A 193 1.25 4.31 14.18
C PRO A 193 1.75 2.88 13.92
N LEU A 194 2.31 2.67 12.72
CA LEU A 194 2.80 1.38 12.27
C LEU A 194 4.32 1.27 12.49
N TYR A 195 4.74 0.15 13.05
CA TYR A 195 6.13 -0.18 13.33
C TYR A 195 6.57 -1.42 12.59
N ALA A 196 7.84 -1.42 12.17
CA ALA A 196 8.52 -2.55 11.57
C ALA A 196 9.75 -2.92 12.41
N PHE A 197 9.71 -4.08 13.06
CA PHE A 197 10.76 -4.52 13.96
C PHE A 197 11.71 -5.48 13.27
N GLN A 198 13.00 -5.17 13.35
CA GLN A 198 14.08 -6.10 13.02
C GLN A 198 14.47 -6.90 14.27
N PRO A 199 14.27 -8.22 14.31
CA PRO A 199 14.65 -9.05 15.43
C PRO A 199 16.19 -9.11 15.55
N PRO A 200 16.73 -9.25 16.77
CA PRO A 200 18.14 -9.54 16.96
C PRO A 200 18.52 -10.84 16.22
N PRO A 201 19.75 -10.91 15.65
CA PRO A 201 20.19 -12.09 14.92
C PRO A 201 20.14 -13.32 15.81
N ALA A 202 19.64 -14.43 15.26
CA ALA A 202 19.74 -15.73 15.93
C ALA A 202 21.22 -16.10 16.02
N ARG A 203 21.82 -15.98 17.20
CA ARG A 203 23.19 -16.50 17.40
C ARG A 203 23.16 -17.98 17.06
N ARG A 204 23.96 -18.41 16.08
CA ARG A 204 24.15 -19.84 15.77
C ARG A 204 24.62 -20.54 17.05
N ALA A 205 23.91 -21.59 17.45
CA ALA A 205 24.38 -22.51 18.48
C ALA A 205 25.70 -23.13 17.95
N GLY A 206 26.83 -22.74 18.53
CA GLY A 206 28.14 -23.28 18.13
C GLY A 206 29.31 -22.29 18.04
N CYS A 207 29.11 -20.99 18.23
CA CYS A 207 30.24 -20.07 18.37
C CYS A 207 30.57 -19.85 19.86
N PRO A 208 31.58 -20.55 20.43
CA PRO A 208 32.14 -20.11 21.70
C PRO A 208 32.69 -18.69 21.52
N ARG A 209 32.67 -17.88 22.59
CA ARG A 209 33.40 -16.60 22.65
C ARG A 209 34.81 -16.84 22.12
N SER A 210 35.12 -16.40 20.91
CA SER A 210 36.50 -16.29 20.47
C SER A 210 37.14 -15.18 21.30
N LEU A 211 37.84 -15.61 22.36
CA LEU A 211 38.97 -14.85 22.88
C LEU A 211 39.91 -14.54 21.69
N PRO A 212 40.61 -13.40 21.69
CA PRO A 212 41.44 -12.99 20.56
C PRO A 212 42.59 -13.99 20.40
N ALA A 213 42.49 -14.87 19.41
CA ALA A 213 43.55 -15.79 19.03
C ALA A 213 44.43 -15.13 17.96
N SER A 214 45.73 -15.28 18.16
CA SER A 214 46.84 -14.69 17.41
C SER A 214 46.77 -14.87 15.88
N PRO A 215 47.42 -13.99 15.10
CA PRO A 215 47.31 -13.99 13.64
C PRO A 215 48.18 -15.11 13.05
N GLY A 216 47.56 -16.05 12.35
CA GLY A 216 48.32 -17.01 11.53
C GLY A 216 47.62 -18.34 11.28
N ALA A 217 46.54 -18.34 10.48
CA ALA A 217 46.17 -19.50 9.68
C ALA A 217 45.10 -19.09 8.65
N ALA A 218 45.48 -19.11 7.37
CA ALA A 218 44.56 -18.95 6.25
C ALA A 218 43.78 -20.25 6.04
N GLN A 219 42.44 -20.20 6.03
CA GLN A 219 41.60 -21.28 5.49
C GLN A 219 40.40 -20.73 4.73
N ARG A 220 40.19 -21.30 3.53
CA ARG A 220 39.14 -21.00 2.53
C ARG A 220 37.72 -21.28 3.06
N PRO A 221 36.68 -20.60 2.54
CA PRO A 221 35.30 -20.89 2.91
C PRO A 221 34.78 -22.14 2.18
N PRO A 222 33.96 -23.00 2.83
CA PRO A 222 33.21 -24.06 2.14
C PRO A 222 31.90 -23.49 1.56
N PRO A 223 31.27 -24.20 0.60
CA PRO A 223 30.15 -23.67 -0.18
C PRO A 223 28.84 -23.66 0.63
N ALA A 224 27.96 -22.74 0.26
CA ALA A 224 26.66 -22.51 0.88
C ALA A 224 25.69 -23.66 0.60
N THR A 225 25.49 -24.54 1.58
CA THR A 225 24.36 -25.47 1.62
C THR A 225 23.17 -24.77 2.29
N ARG A 226 22.10 -24.55 1.52
CA ARG A 226 20.76 -24.23 2.03
C ARG A 226 20.30 -25.41 2.90
N SER A 227 20.04 -25.18 4.18
CA SER A 227 19.42 -26.19 5.04
C SER A 227 18.17 -25.64 5.71
N SER A 228 17.07 -26.31 5.41
CA SER A 228 15.75 -26.15 6.01
C SER A 228 15.75 -26.82 7.38
N ASP A 229 16.03 -26.08 8.44
CA ASP A 229 15.83 -26.55 9.82
C ASP A 229 14.66 -25.80 10.46
N CYS A 230 13.46 -26.13 9.99
CA CYS A 230 12.22 -25.92 10.74
C CYS A 230 11.72 -27.30 11.14
N LEU A 231 11.23 -27.42 12.38
CA LEU A 231 10.73 -28.64 13.05
C LEU A 231 11.85 -29.41 13.76
N HIS A 232 12.06 -29.10 15.06
CA HIS A 232 12.17 -30.01 16.22
C HIS A 232 12.52 -29.17 17.47
N PRO A 233 11.71 -29.19 18.55
CA PRO A 233 11.95 -28.38 19.74
C PRO A 233 12.98 -29.05 20.67
N GLY A 234 14.26 -28.75 20.46
CA GLY A 234 15.32 -29.01 21.45
C GLY A 234 15.27 -28.02 22.61
N THR A 235 15.85 -28.42 23.75
CA THR A 235 15.81 -27.86 25.13
C THR A 235 16.34 -26.43 25.34
N GLY A 236 16.23 -25.56 24.33
CA GLY A 236 16.64 -24.15 24.39
C GLY A 236 16.02 -23.33 23.25
N SER A 237 14.71 -23.48 23.00
CA SER A 237 14.05 -22.66 22.00
C SER A 237 14.09 -21.18 22.43
N ARG A 238 14.66 -20.33 21.58
CA ARG A 238 14.63 -18.88 21.76
C ARG A 238 13.35 -18.32 21.16
N ILE A 239 12.72 -17.37 21.84
CA ILE A 239 11.51 -16.70 21.38
C ILE A 239 11.77 -15.21 21.18
N LEU A 240 10.98 -14.60 20.30
CA LEU A 240 11.01 -13.15 20.07
C LEU A 240 9.99 -12.45 20.95
N LEU A 241 10.41 -11.36 21.57
CA LEU A 241 9.60 -10.55 22.46
C LEU A 241 9.53 -9.13 21.93
N LEU A 242 8.33 -8.65 21.62
CA LEU A 242 8.04 -7.24 21.37
C LEU A 242 7.60 -6.58 22.68
N LEU A 243 8.25 -5.49 23.07
CA LEU A 243 8.05 -4.88 24.38
C LEU A 243 7.69 -3.39 24.23
N CYS A 244 6.74 -2.94 25.04
CA CYS A 244 6.49 -1.52 25.24
C CYS A 244 6.43 -1.21 26.73
N ASN A 245 7.01 -0.07 27.13
CA ASN A 245 6.98 0.38 28.51
C ASN A 245 5.77 1.26 28.74
N THR A 246 5.05 1.03 29.83
CA THR A 246 3.90 1.84 30.22
C THR A 246 4.00 2.25 31.68
N VAL A 247 3.34 3.36 31.99
CA VAL A 247 3.19 3.88 33.36
C VAL A 247 1.74 4.27 33.59
N GLY A 248 1.29 4.19 34.84
CA GLY A 248 -0.09 4.48 35.23
C GLY A 248 -1.05 3.32 34.96
N ASP A 249 -2.32 3.55 35.25
CA ASP A 249 -3.41 2.58 35.15
C ASP A 249 -4.69 3.21 34.57
N GLY A 250 -5.55 2.35 34.02
CA GLY A 250 -6.85 2.73 33.46
C GLY A 250 -6.76 3.92 32.49
N PRO A 251 -7.40 5.07 32.80
CA PRO A 251 -7.41 6.24 31.93
C PRO A 251 -6.04 6.94 31.83
N HIS A 252 -5.19 6.81 32.87
CA HIS A 252 -3.87 7.43 32.96
C HIS A 252 -2.75 6.54 32.39
N LEU A 253 -3.09 5.36 31.86
CA LEU A 253 -2.14 4.47 31.20
C LEU A 253 -1.53 5.17 29.99
N ALA A 254 -0.22 5.35 30.02
CA ALA A 254 0.56 5.93 28.93
C ALA A 254 1.81 5.10 28.66
N ARG A 255 2.09 4.88 27.36
CA ARG A 255 3.35 4.33 26.87
C ARG A 255 4.42 5.39 26.96
N PHE A 256 5.63 4.98 27.30
CA PHE A 256 6.79 5.86 27.22
C PHE A 256 8.00 5.18 26.60
N GLY A 257 8.82 5.99 25.92
CA GLY A 257 10.00 5.53 25.20
C GLY A 257 9.68 4.55 24.05
N PRO A 258 10.72 4.15 23.30
CA PRO A 258 10.55 3.32 22.12
C PRO A 258 10.09 1.90 22.44
N PRO A 259 9.29 1.28 21.55
CA PRO A 259 9.04 -0.14 21.62
C PRO A 259 10.33 -0.90 21.25
N LEU A 260 10.54 -2.05 21.88
CA LEU A 260 11.76 -2.84 21.78
C LEU A 260 11.46 -4.22 21.21
N VAL A 261 12.49 -4.85 20.65
CA VAL A 261 12.46 -6.25 20.25
C VAL A 261 13.66 -6.99 20.84
N LEU A 262 13.38 -8.10 21.50
CA LEU A 262 14.35 -8.95 22.19
C LEU A 262 14.26 -10.39 21.69
N ARG A 263 15.34 -11.15 21.84
CA ARG A 263 15.39 -12.59 21.57
C ARG A 263 15.95 -13.29 22.80
N GLU A 264 15.09 -13.99 23.52
CA GLU A 264 15.45 -14.62 24.80
C GLU A 264 15.21 -16.12 24.78
N GLU A 265 15.94 -16.84 25.63
CA GLU A 265 15.72 -18.28 25.85
C GLU A 265 14.49 -18.50 26.71
N ARG A 266 13.67 -19.52 26.40
CA ARG A 266 12.47 -19.82 27.19
C ARG A 266 12.77 -20.15 28.66
N GLY A 267 13.94 -20.73 28.92
CA GLY A 267 14.40 -21.07 30.27
C GLY A 267 15.02 -19.91 31.05
N ILE A 268 14.99 -18.68 30.54
CA ILE A 268 15.57 -17.51 31.22
C ILE A 268 14.93 -17.29 32.60
N SER A 269 15.75 -16.95 33.60
CA SER A 269 15.23 -16.59 34.92
C SER A 269 14.62 -15.18 34.92
N TRP A 270 13.78 -14.88 35.92
CA TRP A 270 13.22 -13.53 36.07
C TRP A 270 14.31 -12.46 36.17
N GLU A 271 15.35 -12.69 36.98
CA GLU A 271 16.46 -11.74 37.15
C GLU A 271 17.20 -11.47 35.83
N GLN A 272 17.44 -12.52 35.04
CA GLN A 272 18.10 -12.42 33.74
C GLN A 272 17.20 -11.68 32.73
N LEU A 273 15.89 -11.96 32.73
CA LEU A 273 14.93 -11.27 31.86
C LEU A 273 14.85 -9.77 32.22
N GLN A 274 14.78 -9.44 33.51
CA GLN A 274 14.79 -8.06 33.98
C GLN A 274 16.08 -7.34 33.56
N GLN A 275 17.23 -8.00 33.70
CA GLN A 275 18.52 -7.45 33.26
C GLN A 275 18.58 -7.25 31.74
N SER A 276 18.05 -8.19 30.94
CA SER A 276 18.01 -8.04 29.47
C SER A 276 17.15 -6.85 29.03
N ILE A 277 15.97 -6.69 29.63
CA ILE A 277 15.08 -5.54 29.36
C ILE A 277 15.78 -4.23 29.73
N LEU A 278 16.38 -4.15 30.93
CA LEU A 278 17.12 -2.96 31.37
C LEU A 278 18.32 -2.64 30.48
N ALA A 279 19.01 -3.66 29.97
CA ALA A 279 20.14 -3.47 29.06
C ALA A 279 19.71 -2.79 27.75
N GLN A 280 18.53 -3.13 27.23
CA GLN A 280 17.98 -2.45 26.05
C GLN A 280 17.60 -0.99 26.30
N LEU A 281 17.18 -0.71 27.53
CA LEU A 281 16.76 0.61 27.99
C LEU A 281 17.93 1.49 28.47
N ARG A 282 19.17 0.97 28.47
CA ARG A 282 20.33 1.66 29.06
C ARG A 282 20.58 3.07 28.52
N VAL A 283 20.31 3.29 27.24
CA VAL A 283 20.47 4.60 26.58
C VAL A 283 19.45 5.63 27.08
N LEU A 284 18.34 5.18 27.67
CA LEU A 284 17.25 6.01 28.18
C LEU A 284 17.35 6.24 29.70
N LEU A 285 18.17 5.46 30.41
CA LEU A 285 18.31 5.54 31.86
C LEU A 285 19.14 6.77 32.24
N ARG A 286 18.70 7.50 33.28
CA ARG A 286 19.42 8.65 33.86
C ARG A 286 20.65 8.26 34.68
N GLY A 287 20.84 6.98 35.00
CA GLY A 287 21.95 6.48 35.80
C GLY A 287 22.12 4.96 35.70
N GLU A 288 23.18 4.43 36.32
CA GLU A 288 23.40 2.98 36.36
C GLU A 288 22.41 2.30 37.33
N VAL A 289 21.61 1.38 36.79
CA VAL A 289 20.72 0.53 37.59
C VAL A 289 21.36 -0.85 37.71
N ARG A 290 21.77 -1.21 38.93
CA ARG A 290 22.13 -2.60 39.24
C ARG A 290 20.88 -3.33 39.71
N ALA A 291 20.36 -4.22 38.87
CA ALA A 291 19.20 -5.05 39.21
C ALA A 291 19.51 -6.17 40.21
N GLN A 292 20.78 -6.37 40.60
CA GLN A 292 21.19 -7.43 41.52
C GLN A 292 20.69 -7.14 42.94
N GLY A 293 19.88 -8.05 43.49
CA GLY A 293 19.38 -7.99 44.87
C GLY A 293 18.27 -6.98 45.13
N VAL A 294 17.82 -6.25 44.10
CA VAL A 294 16.61 -5.41 44.14
C VAL A 294 15.46 -6.27 43.63
N GLY A 295 14.31 -6.24 44.31
CA GLY A 295 13.11 -6.98 43.88
C GLY A 295 12.64 -6.60 42.47
N ALA A 296 11.47 -7.12 42.06
CA ALA A 296 10.90 -6.79 40.76
C ALA A 296 10.71 -5.27 40.60
N LEU A 297 11.39 -4.67 39.62
CA LEU A 297 11.34 -3.22 39.35
C LEU A 297 10.09 -2.80 38.55
N PHE A 298 9.47 -3.77 37.89
CA PHE A 298 8.30 -3.60 37.05
C PHE A 298 7.53 -4.91 36.98
N ARG A 299 6.30 -4.84 36.47
CA ARG A 299 5.48 -6.03 36.17
C ARG A 299 5.49 -6.28 34.66
N ILE A 300 5.44 -7.53 34.24
CA ILE A 300 5.34 -7.90 32.83
C ILE A 300 3.97 -8.52 32.59
N ARG A 301 3.27 -8.02 31.58
CA ARG A 301 1.95 -8.51 31.15
C ARG A 301 1.97 -8.87 29.68
N LEU A 302 1.23 -9.91 29.29
CA LEU A 302 0.99 -10.22 27.88
C LEU A 302 0.07 -9.17 27.24
N ALA A 303 0.44 -8.72 26.04
CA ALA A 303 -0.29 -7.72 25.28
C ALA A 303 -0.93 -8.31 24.02
N GLY A 304 -2.08 -7.76 23.61
CA GLY A 304 -2.65 -7.99 22.28
C GLY A 304 -3.35 -9.34 22.05
N GLY A 305 -4.32 -9.71 22.89
CA GLY A 305 -5.28 -10.80 22.65
C GLY A 305 -6.61 -10.57 23.37
N SER A 306 -7.67 -11.30 23.00
CA SER A 306 -8.99 -11.26 23.68
C SER A 306 -9.02 -12.01 25.03
N ALA A 307 -7.92 -12.71 25.35
CA ALA A 307 -7.77 -13.47 26.58
C ALA A 307 -7.59 -12.54 27.81
N PRO A 308 -7.96 -13.01 29.02
CA PRO A 308 -7.73 -12.24 30.24
C PRO A 308 -6.25 -11.89 30.41
N CYS A 309 -5.98 -10.68 30.89
CA CYS A 309 -4.64 -10.18 31.22
C CYS A 309 -3.83 -11.22 32.01
N ALA A 310 -2.84 -11.83 31.36
CA ALA A 310 -1.90 -12.73 32.02
C ALA A 310 -0.63 -11.95 32.39
N TYR A 311 -0.29 -11.96 33.69
CA TYR A 311 0.96 -11.42 34.20
C TYR A 311 1.99 -12.54 34.34
N LEU A 312 3.24 -12.22 34.05
CA LEU A 312 4.37 -13.09 34.39
C LEU A 312 4.77 -12.82 35.84
N SER A 313 4.85 -13.88 36.64
CA SER A 313 5.20 -13.77 38.07
C SER A 313 6.71 -13.65 38.26
N PRO A 314 7.19 -12.69 39.07
CA PRO A 314 8.60 -12.64 39.49
C PRO A 314 9.07 -13.87 40.28
N GLN A 315 8.13 -14.63 40.86
CA GLN A 315 8.42 -15.84 41.62
C GLN A 315 8.56 -17.08 40.73
N ASP A 316 8.17 -16.99 39.45
CA ASP A 316 8.35 -18.08 38.50
C ASP A 316 9.83 -18.17 38.11
N PRO A 317 10.50 -19.33 38.30
CA PRO A 317 11.89 -19.50 37.89
C PRO A 317 12.08 -19.42 36.38
N ARG A 318 11.03 -19.64 35.57
CA ARG A 318 11.07 -19.63 34.10
C ARG A 318 9.82 -18.95 33.52
N PRO A 319 9.69 -17.61 33.66
CA PRO A 319 8.48 -16.89 33.28
C PRO A 319 8.09 -17.04 31.79
N LEU A 320 9.05 -17.28 30.90
CA LEU A 320 8.79 -17.48 29.46
C LEU A 320 8.34 -18.91 29.10
N CYS A 321 8.32 -19.84 30.06
CA CYS A 321 7.68 -21.15 29.93
C CYS A 321 6.20 -21.13 30.34
N HIS A 322 5.65 -19.97 30.71
CA HIS A 322 4.26 -19.84 31.12
C HIS A 322 3.29 -20.21 29.97
N PRO A 323 2.21 -20.98 30.20
CA PRO A 323 1.31 -21.46 29.12
C PRO A 323 0.66 -20.36 28.28
N ALA A 324 0.52 -19.14 28.83
CA ALA A 324 0.02 -18.00 28.07
C ALA A 324 1.00 -17.56 26.96
N ILE A 325 2.31 -17.77 27.14
CA ILE A 325 3.33 -17.52 26.12
C ILE A 325 3.16 -18.48 24.95
N ASP A 326 2.90 -19.77 25.21
CA ASP A 326 2.64 -20.76 24.17
C ASP A 326 1.42 -20.40 23.33
N ARG A 327 0.32 -20.03 24.00
CA ARG A 327 -0.89 -19.58 23.31
C ARG A 327 -0.63 -18.33 22.46
N ALA A 328 0.12 -17.37 22.98
CA ALA A 328 0.47 -16.16 22.23
C ALA A 328 1.32 -16.48 20.98
N LEU A 329 2.25 -17.44 21.06
CA LEU A 329 3.04 -17.87 19.91
C LEU A 329 2.21 -18.60 18.85
N GLN A 330 1.23 -19.39 19.26
CA GLN A 330 0.30 -20.08 18.36
C GLN A 330 -0.64 -19.11 17.62
N LEU A 331 -0.93 -17.96 18.24
CA LEU A 331 -1.76 -16.89 17.67
C LEU A 331 -0.93 -15.85 16.91
N SER A 332 0.37 -16.07 16.70
CA SER A 332 1.19 -15.15 15.91
C SER A 332 0.75 -15.19 14.45
N GLU A 333 0.41 -14.02 13.92
CA GLU A 333 -0.02 -13.84 12.52
C GLU A 333 1.03 -14.35 11.51
N ALA A 334 0.55 -14.80 10.35
CA ALA A 334 1.40 -15.33 9.29
C ALA A 334 2.27 -14.24 8.64
N GLY A 335 3.51 -14.57 8.29
CA GLY A 335 4.41 -13.73 7.47
C GLY A 335 5.70 -13.31 8.14
N GLY A 336 5.60 -12.72 9.33
CA GLY A 336 6.77 -12.38 10.16
C GLY A 336 7.22 -13.53 11.06
N PRO A 337 8.42 -13.44 11.68
CA PRO A 337 8.84 -14.38 12.71
C PRO A 337 7.83 -14.47 13.87
N PRO A 338 7.54 -15.68 14.39
CA PRO A 338 6.68 -15.85 15.56
C PRO A 338 7.20 -15.07 16.76
N HIS A 339 6.33 -14.31 17.40
CA HIS A 339 6.71 -13.39 18.48
C HIS A 339 5.60 -13.25 19.53
N VAL A 340 5.98 -12.74 20.70
CA VAL A 340 5.06 -12.43 21.80
C VAL A 340 5.13 -10.95 22.12
N LYS A 341 3.98 -10.30 22.23
CA LYS A 341 3.87 -8.89 22.64
C LYS A 341 3.72 -8.82 24.15
N LEU A 342 4.52 -7.99 24.79
CA LEU A 342 4.58 -7.80 26.23
C LEU A 342 4.51 -6.31 26.57
N THR A 343 3.80 -6.00 27.65
CA THR A 343 3.79 -4.69 28.27
C THR A 343 4.60 -4.74 29.55
N VAL A 344 5.59 -3.85 29.66
CA VAL A 344 6.39 -3.65 30.87
C VAL A 344 5.79 -2.49 31.65
N GLU A 345 5.13 -2.80 32.76
CA GLU A 345 4.40 -1.83 33.57
C GLU A 345 5.26 -1.34 34.72
N TRP A 346 5.55 -0.04 34.69
CA TRP A 346 6.33 0.67 35.68
C TRP A 346 5.41 1.43 36.62
N ASP A 347 5.75 1.46 37.92
CA ASP A 347 5.13 2.44 38.81
C ASP A 347 5.68 3.84 38.51
N MET A 348 4.88 4.87 38.81
CA MET A 348 5.24 6.25 38.47
C MET A 348 6.54 6.70 39.15
N SER A 349 6.76 6.29 40.40
CA SER A 349 7.93 6.71 41.18
C SER A 349 9.24 6.11 40.63
N THR A 350 9.20 4.85 40.20
CA THR A 350 10.34 4.18 39.55
C THR A 350 10.57 4.76 38.15
N LYS A 351 9.51 5.03 37.39
CA LYS A 351 9.61 5.66 36.07
C LYS A 351 10.29 7.03 36.16
N GLU A 352 9.83 7.91 37.05
CA GLU A 352 10.41 9.25 37.23
C GLU A 352 11.87 9.21 37.69
N ARG A 353 12.20 8.28 38.60
CA ARG A 353 13.56 8.10 39.10
C ARG A 353 14.53 7.65 38.01
N LEU A 354 14.12 6.67 37.20
CA LEU A 354 15.02 6.00 36.25
C LEU A 354 15.05 6.67 34.88
N PHE A 355 13.91 7.16 34.40
CA PHE A 355 13.74 7.70 33.05
C PHE A 355 13.36 9.19 33.07
N GLY A 356 12.69 9.63 34.12
CA GLY A 356 12.22 11.01 34.24
C GLY A 356 11.05 11.35 33.34
N ASP A 357 11.15 12.49 32.65
CA ASP A 357 10.09 13.02 31.79
C ASP A 357 10.17 12.52 30.35
N ILE A 358 10.74 11.33 30.12
CA ILE A 358 10.64 10.68 28.81
C ILE A 358 9.15 10.36 28.59
N GLN A 359 8.59 10.93 27.53
CA GLN A 359 7.24 10.70 27.04
C GLN A 359 7.33 9.81 25.79
N GLU A 360 7.35 10.37 24.58
CA GLU A 360 7.44 9.59 23.34
C GLU A 360 8.88 9.37 22.86
N GLU A 361 9.09 8.34 22.03
CA GLU A 361 10.39 8.17 21.36
C GLU A 361 10.69 9.29 20.36
N VAL A 362 11.94 9.76 20.36
CA VAL A 362 12.42 10.68 19.32
C VAL A 362 12.76 9.83 18.08
N VAL A 363 11.87 9.82 17.10
CA VAL A 363 12.08 9.14 15.82
C VAL A 363 12.58 10.15 14.78
N GLN A 364 13.66 9.80 14.08
CA GLN A 364 14.16 10.62 12.98
C GLN A 364 13.41 10.27 11.69
N ASP A 365 12.85 11.27 11.03
CA ASP A 365 12.23 11.09 9.72
C ASP A 365 13.32 10.98 8.64
N ALA A 366 13.24 9.93 7.82
CA ALA A 366 14.04 9.78 6.62
C ALA A 366 13.58 10.75 5.52
N GLU A 367 14.43 10.98 4.52
CA GLU A 367 14.09 11.80 3.36
C GLU A 367 12.83 11.29 2.63
N SER A 368 12.64 9.97 2.59
CA SER A 368 11.48 9.31 1.97
C SER A 368 10.15 9.80 2.55
N VAL A 369 10.08 10.16 3.84
CA VAL A 369 8.88 10.74 4.46
C VAL A 369 8.48 12.04 3.76
N ARG A 370 9.43 12.95 3.57
CA ARG A 370 9.17 14.25 2.93
C ARG A 370 8.84 14.09 1.45
N LEU A 371 9.57 13.23 0.75
CA LEU A 371 9.33 12.94 -0.67
C LEU A 371 7.91 12.40 -0.90
N GLN A 372 7.49 11.42 -0.11
CA GLN A 372 6.15 10.83 -0.26
C GLN A 372 5.03 11.79 0.14
N GLN A 373 5.24 12.61 1.18
CA GLN A 373 4.29 13.67 1.53
C GLN A 373 4.14 14.70 0.40
N GLN A 374 5.23 15.12 -0.23
CA GLN A 374 5.18 16.08 -1.34
C GLN A 374 4.50 15.47 -2.57
N ALA A 375 4.89 14.25 -2.95
CA ALA A 375 4.30 13.55 -4.10
C ALA A 375 2.78 13.33 -3.94
N HIS A 376 2.32 13.01 -2.73
CA HIS A 376 0.89 12.78 -2.48
C HIS A 376 0.10 14.08 -2.23
N ARG A 377 0.75 15.19 -1.86
CA ARG A 377 0.12 16.52 -1.76
C ARG A 377 -0.06 17.20 -3.12
N GLN A 378 0.81 16.94 -4.08
CA GLN A 378 0.64 17.44 -5.44
C GLN A 378 -0.67 16.90 -6.03
N GLN A 379 -1.44 17.77 -6.67
CA GLN A 379 -2.62 17.37 -7.45
C GLN A 379 -2.19 16.28 -8.42
N TYR A 380 -2.93 15.17 -8.42
CA TYR A 380 -2.68 14.09 -9.36
C TYR A 380 -2.92 14.63 -10.77
N SER A 381 -1.84 14.72 -11.56
CA SER A 381 -1.92 15.02 -12.97
C SER A 381 -1.81 13.72 -13.76
N CYS A 382 -2.62 13.60 -14.79
CA CYS A 382 -2.50 12.56 -15.79
C CYS A 382 -2.39 13.20 -17.17
N THR A 383 -1.73 12.52 -18.08
CA THR A 383 -1.67 12.89 -19.50
C THR A 383 -2.89 12.35 -20.23
N LEU A 384 -3.24 12.98 -21.36
CA LEU A 384 -4.30 12.48 -22.22
C LEU A 384 -3.99 11.07 -22.74
N ASP A 385 -2.71 10.75 -22.96
CA ASP A 385 -2.23 9.43 -23.36
C ASP A 385 -2.58 8.35 -22.32
N GLU A 386 -2.33 8.62 -21.02
CA GLU A 386 -2.69 7.70 -19.94
C GLU A 386 -4.20 7.45 -19.87
N CYS A 387 -5.02 8.48 -20.11
CA CYS A 387 -6.48 8.33 -20.20
C CYS A 387 -6.89 7.44 -21.39
N PHE A 388 -6.25 7.62 -22.55
CA PHE A 388 -6.49 6.77 -23.72
C PHE A 388 -6.06 5.32 -23.50
N GLN A 389 -4.91 5.09 -22.85
CA GLN A 389 -4.45 3.73 -22.53
C GLN A 389 -5.44 2.98 -21.65
N LEU A 390 -6.13 3.65 -20.72
CA LEU A 390 -7.20 3.01 -19.94
C LEU A 390 -8.44 2.73 -20.78
N TYR A 391 -8.78 3.65 -21.69
CA TYR A 391 -9.94 3.52 -22.56
C TYR A 391 -9.78 2.41 -23.61
N THR A 392 -8.57 2.21 -24.16
CA THR A 392 -8.31 1.29 -25.28
C THR A 392 -7.85 -0.11 -24.85
N LYS A 393 -7.87 -0.44 -23.55
CA LYS A 393 -7.60 -1.82 -23.09
C LYS A 393 -8.63 -2.76 -23.69
N GLU A 394 -8.14 -3.77 -24.41
CA GLU A 394 -8.98 -4.81 -25.02
C GLU A 394 -9.86 -5.47 -23.96
N GLU A 395 -11.19 -5.43 -24.15
CA GLU A 395 -12.10 -6.28 -23.39
C GLU A 395 -11.85 -7.73 -23.79
N GLN A 396 -11.19 -8.49 -22.90
CA GLN A 396 -11.10 -9.93 -23.04
C GLN A 396 -12.42 -10.54 -22.57
N VAL A 397 -13.22 -11.04 -23.52
CA VAL A 397 -14.39 -11.84 -23.19
C VAL A 397 -13.88 -13.13 -22.54
N PRO A 398 -14.36 -13.51 -21.33
CA PRO A 398 -13.96 -14.75 -20.69
C PRO A 398 -14.28 -15.95 -21.61
N PRO A 399 -13.47 -17.02 -21.55
CA PRO A 399 -13.58 -18.18 -22.44
C PRO A 399 -14.91 -18.93 -22.32
#